data_AF-A0A7Y2CK23-F1
#
_entry.id   AF-A0A7Y2CK23-F1
#
_cell.length_a   1.000
_cell.length_b   1.000
_cell.length_c   1.000
_cell.angle_alpha   90.00
_cell.angle_beta   90.00
_cell.angle_gamma   90.00
#
_symmetry.space_group_name_H-M   'P 1'
#
loop_
_entity.id
_entity.type
_entity.pdbx_description
1 polymer ?
#
loop_
_entity_poly.entity_id
_entity_poly.type
_entity_poly.pdbx_seq_one_letter_code
_entity_poly.pdbx_strand_id
1 'polypeptide(L)' 'MTYRETMKALKAAGTAQNRKIYGNHGVTGEVFGVSYAELGKLKKKIKRDQKLAEQL' A
#
# COMPACT_ATOMS: atom_id res chain seq x y z
N MET A 1 0.04 -10.24 -9.91
CA MET A 1 0.27 -10.41 -8.46
C MET A 1 -1.03 -10.85 -7.85
N THR A 2 -0.99 -11.71 -6.83
CA THR A 2 -2.16 -12.11 -6.05
C THR A 2 -2.41 -11.14 -4.89
N TYR A 3 -3.61 -11.19 -4.29
CA TYR A 3 -3.94 -10.43 -3.07
C TYR A 3 -2.88 -10.58 -1.97
N ARG A 4 -2.49 -11.83 -1.66
CA ARG A 4 -1.50 -12.14 -0.61
C ARG A 4 -0.13 -11.52 -0.89
N GLU A 5 0.33 -11.59 -2.13
CA GLU A 5 1.60 -10.99 -2.54
C GLU A 5 1.55 -9.46 -2.47
N THR A 6 0.42 -8.86 -2.87
CA THR A 6 0.20 -7.41 -2.80
C THR A 6 0.20 -6.92 -1.36
N MET A 7 -0.55 -7.59 -0.46
CA MET A 7 -0.57 -7.26 0.97
C MET A 7 0.81 -7.39 1.62
N LYS A 8 1.56 -8.46 1.29
CA LYS A 8 2.93 -8.65 1.77
C LYS A 8 3.85 -7.52 1.28
N ALA A 9 3.74 -7.13 0.02
CA ALA A 9 4.56 -6.06 -0.55
C ALA A 9 4.22 -4.68 0.03
N LEU A 10 2.94 -4.38 0.24
CA LEU A 10 2.49 -3.15 0.90
C LEU A 10 3.02 -3.07 2.34
N LYS A 11 2.92 -4.15 3.11
CA LYS A 11 3.46 -4.20 4.47
C LYS A 11 4.97 -4.00 4.51
N ALA A 12 5.70 -4.58 3.56
CA ALA A 12 7.16 -4.46 3.47
C ALA A 12 7.63 -3.05 3.04
N ALA A 13 6.87 -2.37 2.18
CA ALA A 13 7.20 -1.02 1.71
C ALA A 13 6.78 0.09 2.69
N GLY A 14 6.01 -0.25 3.72
CA GLY A 14 5.52 0.67 4.74
C GLY A 14 6.61 1.10 5.73
N THR A 15 6.63 2.37 6.13
CA THR A 15 7.58 2.89 7.14
C THR A 15 6.88 3.52 8.33
N ALA A 16 7.53 3.51 9.50
CA ALA A 16 7.00 4.14 10.70
C ALA A 16 6.84 5.66 10.56
N GLN A 17 7.78 6.30 9.85
CA GLN A 17 7.70 7.73 9.54
C GLN A 17 6.46 8.07 8.70
N ASN A 18 6.19 7.31 7.65
CA ASN A 18 5.02 7.55 6.81
C ASN A 18 3.72 7.28 7.55
N ARG A 19 3.67 6.25 8.43
CA ARG A 19 2.51 6.02 9.31
C ARG A 19 2.24 7.23 10.21
N LYS A 20 3.29 7.81 10.80
CA LYS A 20 3.17 9.03 11.61
C LYS A 20 2.66 10.21 10.77
N ILE A 21 3.21 10.42 9.58
CA ILE A 21 2.76 11.49 8.66
C ILE A 21 1.28 11.31 8.33
N TYR A 22 0.84 10.09 8.01
CA TYR A 22 -0.56 9.80 7.73
C TYR A 22 -1.46 10.03 8.95
N GLY A 23 -1.01 9.63 10.14
CA GLY A 23 -1.71 9.95 11.39
C GLY A 23 -1.86 11.46 11.61
N ASN A 24 -0.82 12.26 11.34
CA ASN A 24 -0.90 13.72 11.41
C ASN A 24 -1.91 14.32 10.40
N HIS A 25 -2.17 13.63 9.29
CA HIS A 25 -3.20 14.00 8.32
C HIS A 25 -4.59 13.44 8.65
N GLY A 26 -4.78 12.86 9.83
CA GLY A 26 -6.07 12.37 10.30
C GLY A 26 -6.42 10.95 9.87
N VAL A 27 -5.48 10.21 9.29
CA VAL A 27 -5.69 8.79 8.99
C VAL A 27 -5.75 8.01 10.30
N THR A 28 -6.86 7.31 10.51
CA THR A 28 -7.11 6.47 11.68
C THR A 28 -7.12 4.99 11.28
N GLY A 29 -6.85 4.11 12.23
CA GLY A 29 -6.80 2.66 12.00
C GLY A 29 -5.45 2.13 11.51
N GLU A 30 -5.45 0.85 11.12
CA GLU A 30 -4.24 0.16 10.69
C GLU A 30 -3.83 0.58 9.27
N VAL A 31 -2.66 1.20 9.15
CA VAL A 31 -2.06 1.57 7.86
C VAL A 31 -0.62 1.14 7.81
N PHE A 32 -0.16 0.69 6.64
CA PHE A 32 1.24 0.29 6.46
C PHE A 32 2.19 1.49 6.36
N GLY A 33 1.71 2.64 5.86
CA GLY A 33 2.53 3.84 5.64
C GLY A 33 3.40 3.74 4.38
N VAL A 34 2.80 3.37 3.25
CA VAL A 34 3.50 3.19 1.97
C VAL A 34 3.57 4.50 1.22
N SER A 35 4.75 4.94 0.78
CA SER A 35 4.89 6.18 0.02
C SER A 35 4.27 6.07 -1.39
N TYR A 36 3.91 7.22 -1.98
CA TYR A 36 3.36 7.25 -3.33
C TYR A 36 4.33 6.69 -4.39
N ALA A 37 5.65 6.87 -4.17
CA ALA A 37 6.67 6.30 -5.04
C ALA A 37 6.66 4.75 -5.02
N GLU A 38 6.54 4.13 -3.85
CA GLU A 38 6.43 2.68 -3.72
C GLU A 38 5.11 2.15 -4.30
N LEU A 39 4.00 2.85 -4.09
CA LEU A 39 2.73 2.55 -4.77
C LEU A 39 2.87 2.59 -6.29
N GLY A 40 3.63 3.55 -6.83
CA GLY A 40 3.94 3.63 -8.26
C GLY A 40 4.72 2.42 -8.79
N LYS A 41 5.68 1.90 -8.00
CA LYS A 41 6.42 0.66 -8.35
C LYS A 41 5.50 -0.56 -8.34
N LEU A 42 4.62 -0.67 -7.34
CA LEU A 42 3.62 -1.75 -7.26
C LEU A 42 2.62 -1.68 -8.41
N LYS A 43 2.12 -0.49 -8.74
CA LYS A 43 1.23 -0.27 -9.89
C LYS A 43 1.84 -0.77 -11.20
N LYS A 44 3.15 -0.54 -11.44
CA LYS A 44 3.83 -1.04 -12.64
C LYS A 44 3.86 -2.57 -12.71
N LYS A 45 3.98 -3.25 -11.57
CA LYS A 45 3.97 -4.72 -11.48
C LYS A 45 2.56 -5.30 -11.63
N ILE A 46 1.57 -4.67 -10.99
CA ILE A 46 0.17 -5.11 -10.99
C ILE A 46 -0.53 -4.79 -12.33
N LYS A 47 -0.18 -3.66 -12.94
CA LYS A 47 -0.93 -3.04 -14.06
C LYS A 47 -2.39 -2.77 -13.65
N ARG A 48 -3.32 -2.82 -14.60
CA ARG A 48 -4.76 -2.67 -14.33
C ARG A 48 -5.36 -4.06 -14.13
N ASP A 49 -5.79 -4.34 -12.91
CA ASP A 49 -6.40 -5.61 -12.51
C ASP A 49 -7.62 -5.33 -11.63
N GLN A 50 -8.81 -5.43 -12.23
CA GLN A 50 -10.08 -5.13 -11.56
C GLN A 50 -10.39 -6.12 -10.44
N LYS A 51 -10.08 -7.40 -10.66
CA LYS A 51 -10.34 -8.46 -9.68
C LYS A 51 -9.49 -8.26 -8.43
N LEU A 52 -8.22 -7.88 -8.59
CA LEU A 52 -7.36 -7.56 -7.45
C LEU A 52 -7.84 -6.30 -6.72
N ALA A 53 -8.33 -5.29 -7.44
CA ALA A 53 -8.83 -4.06 -6.83
C ALA A 53 -10.05 -4.30 -5.93
N GLU A 54 -10.95 -5.20 -6.31
CA GLU A 54 -12.13 -5.57 -5.50
C GLU A 54 -11.77 -6.35 -4.22
N GLN A 55 -10.58 -6.95 -4.17
CA GLN A 55 -10.10 -7.69 -3.00
C GLN A 55 -9.38 -6.79 -1.96
N LEU A 56 -9.01 -5.56 -2.33
CA LEU A 56 -8.24 -4.62 -1.53
C LEU A 56 -9.14 -3.59 -0.84
#